data_AF-A0A7J6S6T2-F1
#
_entry.id   AF-A0A7J6S6T2-F1
#
_cell.length_a   1.000
_cell.length_b   1.000
_cell.length_c   1.000
_cell.angle_alpha   90.00
_cell.angle_beta   90.00
_cell.angle_gamma   90.00
#
_symmetry.space_group_name_H-M   'P 1'
#
loop_
_entity.id
_entity.type
_entity.pdbx_description
1 polymer ?
#
loop_
_entity_poly.entity_id
_entity_poly.type
_entity_poly.pdbx_seq_one_letter_code
_entity_poly.pdbx_strand_id
1 'polypeptide(L)'
;MSLLVITQHINAQRFFNTAWTRYQTLLRSRPYLSNSLTAAGLMLIGDILAQHLDKRAHDEVKRYDPKRTLAMVISTALLMPPYVPFMRYLDRAFAATFSGALKKSVFNAATAGVLSNAWMIFSSTFIAVRLITVNPDNGEAL
;
A
#
# COMPACT_ATOMS: atom_id res chain seq x y z
N MET A 1 35.26 18.30 4.40
CA MET A 1 34.01 18.01 3.66
C MET A 1 34.10 18.72 2.32
N SER A 2 34.11 17.99 1.19
CA SER A 2 34.42 18.60 -0.13
C SER A 2 33.22 19.37 -0.70
N LEU A 3 33.49 20.44 -1.47
CA LEU A 3 32.47 21.27 -2.12
C LEU A 3 31.50 20.46 -3.01
N LEU A 4 31.97 19.33 -3.56
CA LEU A 4 31.17 18.36 -4.31
C LEU A 4 30.05 17.72 -3.48
N VAL A 5 30.35 17.31 -2.23
CA VAL A 5 29.36 16.69 -1.33
C VAL A 5 28.27 17.69 -0.93
N ILE A 6 28.66 18.94 -0.67
CA ILE A 6 27.71 20.03 -0.33
C ILE A 6 26.77 20.31 -1.50
N THR A 7 27.30 20.36 -2.73
CA THR A 7 26.51 20.62 -3.94
C THR A 7 25.53 19.47 -4.23
N GLN A 8 25.96 18.21 -4.04
CA GLN A 8 25.09 17.04 -4.15
C GLN A 8 23.94 17.06 -3.13
N HIS A 9 24.22 17.42 -1.87
CA HIS A 9 23.19 17.55 -0.84
C HIS A 9 22.18 18.64 -1.16
N ILE A 10 22.62 19.82 -1.62
CA ILE A 10 21.72 20.92 -1.99
C ILE A 10 20.84 20.52 -3.17
N ASN A 11 21.39 19.84 -4.18
CA ASN A 11 20.63 19.37 -5.33
C ASN A 11 19.61 18.30 -4.95
N ALA A 12 19.97 17.37 -4.07
CA ALA A 12 19.05 16.35 -3.56
C ALA A 12 17.90 16.97 -2.74
N GLN A 13 18.18 17.95 -1.88
CA GLN A 13 17.16 18.67 -1.12
C GLN A 13 16.18 19.43 -2.05
N ARG A 14 16.69 20.13 -3.06
CA ARG A 14 15.86 20.85 -4.04
C ARG A 14 14.98 19.89 -4.84
N PHE A 15 15.54 18.77 -5.28
CA PHE A 15 14.78 17.72 -5.98
C PHE A 15 13.68 17.17 -5.08
N PHE A 16 14.00 16.81 -3.84
CA PHE A 16 13.03 16.29 -2.87
C PHE A 16 11.90 17.28 -2.61
N ASN A 17 12.22 18.55 -2.35
CA ASN A 17 11.21 19.58 -2.11
C ASN A 17 10.30 19.78 -3.33
N THR A 18 10.86 19.73 -4.53
CA THR A 18 10.09 19.85 -5.79
C THR A 18 9.17 18.65 -5.98
N ALA A 19 9.68 17.43 -5.81
CA ALA A 19 8.90 16.20 -5.92
C ALA A 19 7.78 16.16 -4.88
N TRP A 20 8.07 16.53 -3.63
CA TRP A 20 7.11 16.61 -2.55
C TRP A 20 5.98 17.61 -2.84
N THR A 21 6.33 18.80 -3.31
CA THR A 21 5.33 19.83 -3.66
C THR A 21 4.42 19.36 -4.79
N ARG A 22 4.98 18.75 -5.84
CA ARG A 22 4.21 18.16 -6.95
C ARG A 22 3.29 17.05 -6.47
N TYR A 23 3.77 16.19 -5.57
CA TYR A 23 2.98 15.13 -4.98
C TYR A 23 1.81 15.68 -4.15
N GLN A 24 2.02 16.72 -3.35
CA GLN A 24 0.93 17.40 -2.62
C GLN A 24 -0.13 17.98 -3.57
N THR A 25 0.29 18.58 -4.69
CA THR A 25 -0.64 19.08 -5.72
C THR A 25 -1.44 17.94 -6.35
N LEU A 26 -0.81 16.80 -6.60
CA LEU A 26 -1.47 15.59 -7.11
C LEU A 26 -2.53 15.08 -6.12
N LEU A 27 -2.17 14.98 -4.83
CA LEU A 27 -3.09 14.55 -3.77
C LEU A 27 -4.32 15.45 -3.63
N ARG A 28 -4.17 16.77 -3.86
CA ARG A 28 -5.29 17.72 -3.81
C ARG A 28 -6.19 17.63 -5.05
N SER A 29 -5.59 17.50 -6.23
CA SER A 29 -6.31 17.49 -7.51
C SER A 29 -7.01 16.16 -7.80
N ARG A 30 -6.37 15.04 -7.47
CA ARG A 30 -6.87 13.68 -7.75
C ARG A 30 -6.73 12.77 -6.52
N PRO A 31 -7.41 13.10 -5.40
CA PRO A 31 -7.21 12.43 -4.11
C PRO A 31 -7.43 10.93 -4.19
N TYR A 32 -8.42 10.45 -4.94
CA TYR A 32 -8.71 9.01 -5.04
C TYR A 32 -7.61 8.27 -5.80
N LEU A 33 -7.28 8.72 -7.00
CA LEU A 33 -6.26 8.08 -7.84
C LEU A 33 -4.88 8.11 -7.20
N SER A 34 -4.48 9.26 -6.65
CA SER A 34 -3.18 9.39 -6.00
C SER A 34 -3.06 8.48 -4.78
N ASN A 35 -4.10 8.42 -3.93
CA ASN A 35 -4.10 7.55 -2.76
C ASN A 35 -4.13 6.06 -3.15
N SER A 36 -4.92 5.66 -4.16
CA SER A 36 -4.92 4.29 -4.67
C SER A 36 -3.55 3.89 -5.22
N LEU A 37 -2.92 4.71 -6.06
CA LEU A 37 -1.62 4.41 -6.64
C LEU A 37 -0.51 4.36 -5.59
N THR A 38 -0.48 5.30 -4.65
CA THR A 38 0.49 5.28 -3.56
C THR A 38 0.31 4.04 -2.68
N ALA A 39 -0.92 3.70 -2.30
CA ALA A 39 -1.19 2.52 -1.48
C ALA A 39 -0.84 1.23 -2.22
N ALA A 40 -1.19 1.12 -3.50
CA ALA A 40 -0.84 0.00 -4.36
C ALA A 40 0.68 -0.17 -4.49
N GLY A 41 1.42 0.93 -4.68
CA GLY A 41 2.88 0.92 -4.73
C GLY A 41 3.53 0.51 -3.40
N LEU A 42 3.03 1.01 -2.28
CA LEU A 42 3.50 0.60 -0.95
C LEU A 42 3.21 -0.87 -0.67
N MET A 43 2.04 -1.38 -1.07
CA MET A 43 1.68 -2.79 -0.94
C MET A 43 2.60 -3.67 -1.80
N LEU A 44 2.86 -3.28 -3.05
CA LEU A 44 3.78 -3.98 -3.94
C LEU A 44 5.16 -4.14 -3.30
N ILE A 45 5.74 -3.03 -2.82
CA ILE A 45 7.07 -3.04 -2.18
C ILE A 45 7.04 -3.87 -0.90
N GLY A 46 6.00 -3.70 -0.07
CA GLY A 46 5.83 -4.43 1.18
C GLY A 46 5.74 -5.93 0.99
N ASP A 47 4.93 -6.40 0.03
CA ASP A 47 4.77 -7.84 -0.23
C ASP A 47 6.03 -8.45 -0.88
N ILE A 48 6.72 -7.73 -1.77
CA ILE A 48 8.03 -8.16 -2.28
C ILE A 48 9.03 -8.34 -1.14
N LEU A 49 9.12 -7.38 -0.23
CA LEU A 49 10.02 -7.46 0.93
C LEU A 49 9.62 -8.59 1.88
N ALA A 50 8.32 -8.77 2.14
CA ALA A 50 7.82 -9.84 2.99
C ALA A 50 8.15 -11.23 2.40
N GLN A 51 7.88 -11.45 1.11
CA GLN A 51 8.21 -12.71 0.44
C GLN A 51 9.73 -12.96 0.42
N HIS A 52 10.55 -11.91 0.28
CA HIS A 52 12.01 -12.03 0.33
C HIS A 52 12.53 -12.37 1.74
N LEU A 53 11.92 -11.82 2.78
CA LEU A 53 12.25 -12.14 4.17
C LEU A 53 11.81 -13.57 4.55
N ASP A 54 10.61 -13.99 4.15
CA ASP A 54 10.12 -15.35 4.39
C ASP A 54 11.04 -16.39 3.76
N LYS A 55 11.51 -16.15 2.53
CA LYS A 55 12.50 -16.99 1.85
C LYS A 55 13.81 -17.13 2.64
N ARG A 56 14.24 -16.08 3.33
CA ARG A 56 15.46 -16.11 4.17
C ARG A 56 15.23 -16.78 5.52
N ALA A 57 14.03 -16.68 6.08
CA ALA A 57 13.74 -17.13 7.43
C ALA A 57 13.41 -18.63 7.53
N HIS A 58 12.85 -19.23 6.47
CA HIS A 58 12.31 -20.58 6.54
C HIS A 58 13.17 -21.64 5.84
N ASP A 59 14.32 -21.29 5.22
CA ASP A 59 15.17 -22.16 4.38
C ASP A 59 14.42 -23.00 3.29
N GLU A 60 13.11 -22.81 3.17
CA GLU A 60 12.29 -23.35 2.10
C GLU A 60 12.51 -22.52 0.84
N VAL A 61 12.67 -23.21 -0.29
CA VAL A 61 12.68 -22.61 -1.64
C VAL A 61 11.25 -22.19 -2.01
N LYS A 62 10.57 -21.39 -1.18
CA LYS A 62 9.34 -20.71 -1.60
C LYS A 62 9.74 -19.71 -2.68
N ARG A 63 9.39 -20.04 -3.92
CA ARG A 63 9.57 -19.16 -5.07
C ARG A 63 8.65 -17.94 -4.88
N TYR A 64 9.16 -16.79 -5.28
CA TYR A 64 8.37 -15.56 -5.35
C TYR A 64 7.07 -15.84 -6.11
N ASP A 65 5.93 -15.45 -5.52
CA ASP A 65 4.60 -15.59 -6.09
C ASP A 65 4.12 -14.22 -6.62
N PRO A 66 4.30 -13.94 -7.92
CA PRO A 66 3.84 -12.69 -8.52
C PRO A 66 2.31 -12.58 -8.56
N LYS A 67 1.57 -13.71 -8.55
CA LYS A 67 0.10 -13.70 -8.61
C LYS A 67 -0.46 -13.20 -7.28
N ARG A 68 0.09 -13.65 -6.16
CA ARG A 68 -0.22 -13.13 -4.82
C ARG A 68 0.05 -11.63 -4.75
N THR A 69 1.23 -11.19 -5.18
CA THR A 69 1.59 -9.76 -5.18
C THR A 69 0.59 -8.94 -5.99
N LEU A 70 0.24 -9.39 -7.20
CA LEU A 70 -0.72 -8.70 -8.06
C LEU A 70 -2.11 -8.62 -7.44
N ALA A 71 -2.60 -9.72 -6.85
CA ALA A 71 -3.89 -9.75 -6.16
C ALA A 71 -3.93 -8.72 -5.02
N MET A 72 -2.88 -8.69 -4.18
CA MET A 72 -2.77 -7.74 -3.06
C MET A 72 -2.75 -6.28 -3.54
N VAL A 73 -2.03 -6.00 -4.62
CA VAL A 73 -1.94 -4.66 -5.22
C VAL A 73 -3.30 -4.20 -5.76
N ILE A 74 -4.00 -5.06 -6.51
CA ILE A 74 -5.33 -4.75 -7.07
C ILE A 74 -6.34 -4.54 -5.93
N SER A 75 -6.37 -5.46 -4.96
CA SER A 75 -7.26 -5.36 -3.80
C SER A 75 -7.06 -4.07 -3.02
N THR A 76 -5.80 -3.66 -2.83
CA THR A 76 -5.46 -2.40 -2.15
C THR A 76 -5.91 -1.19 -2.96
N ALA A 77 -5.68 -1.19 -4.27
CA ALA A 77 -6.09 -0.10 -5.15
C ALA A 77 -7.62 0.12 -5.14
N LEU A 78 -8.40 -0.96 -5.05
CA LEU A 78 -9.87 -0.95 -4.98
C LEU A 78 -10.42 -0.55 -3.61
N LEU A 79 -9.68 -0.81 -2.53
CA LEU A 79 -10.09 -0.44 -1.17
C LEU A 79 -9.90 1.05 -0.88
N MET A 80 -8.95 1.71 -1.55
CA MET A 80 -8.63 3.12 -1.26
C MET A 80 -9.75 4.13 -1.57
N PRO A 81 -10.52 4.03 -2.67
CA PRO A 81 -11.59 4.97 -2.97
C PRO A 81 -12.62 5.15 -1.84
N PRO A 82 -13.17 4.09 -1.22
CA PRO A 82 -14.07 4.24 -0.06
C PRO A 82 -13.34 4.63 1.23
N TYR A 83 -12.03 4.37 1.34
CA TYR A 83 -11.24 4.72 2.53
C TYR A 83 -10.93 6.22 2.64
N VAL A 84 -10.72 6.92 1.52
CA VAL A 84 -10.46 8.37 1.48
C VAL A 84 -11.55 9.21 2.17
N PRO A 85 -12.86 9.05 1.87
CA PRO A 85 -13.91 9.82 2.54
C PRO A 85 -14.05 9.44 4.02
N PHE A 86 -13.85 8.16 4.37
CA PHE A 86 -13.83 7.71 5.77
C PHE A 86 -12.75 8.43 6.58
N MET A 87 -11.53 8.54 6.03
CA MET A 87 -10.45 9.28 6.68
C MET A 87 -10.75 10.76 6.85
N ARG A 88 -11.36 11.40 5.84
CA ARG A 88 -11.80 12.79 5.92
C ARG A 88 -12.89 13.00 6.97
N TYR A 89 -13.77 12.02 7.14
CA TYR A 89 -14.76 12.03 8.22
C TYR A 89 -14.08 11.97 9.59
N LEU A 90 -13.11 11.07 9.77
CA LEU A 90 -12.34 10.99 11.01
C LEU A 90 -11.56 12.28 11.32
N ASP A 91 -10.99 12.93 10.30
CA ASP A 91 -10.31 14.24 10.47
C ASP A 91 -11.25 15.34 10.98
N ARG A 92 -12.55 15.24 10.71
CA ARG A 92 -13.56 16.18 11.22
C ARG A 92 -14.07 15.78 12.61
N ALA A 93 -14.12 14.48 12.89
CA ALA A 93 -14.63 13.95 14.15
C ALA A 93 -13.64 14.07 15.32
N PHE A 94 -12.34 14.05 15.04
CA PHE A 94 -11.29 14.11 16.07
C PHE A 94 -10.49 15.42 15.97
N ALA A 95 -10.23 16.04 17.11
CA ALA A 95 -9.42 17.25 17.18
C ALA A 95 -7.96 16.99 16.75
N ALA A 96 -7.31 18.01 16.16
CA ALA A 96 -5.90 17.98 15.76
C ALA A 96 -4.94 18.11 16.96
N THR A 97 -5.11 17.22 17.95
CA THR A 97 -4.25 17.10 19.13
C THR A 97 -3.66 15.69 19.20
N PHE A 98 -2.62 15.49 20.00
CA PHE A 98 -2.03 14.15 20.19
C PHE A 98 -3.08 13.12 20.69
N SER A 99 -3.90 13.49 21.66
CA SER A 99 -4.98 12.62 22.16
C SER A 99 -6.03 12.34 21.08
N GLY A 100 -6.38 13.34 20.26
CA GLY A 100 -7.27 13.16 19.11
C GLY A 100 -6.70 12.20 18.07
N ALA A 101 -5.42 12.33 17.74
CA ALA A 101 -4.71 11.43 16.83
C ALA A 101 -4.65 9.99 17.37
N LEU A 102 -4.41 9.82 18.68
CA LEU A 102 -4.42 8.51 19.32
C LEU A 102 -5.82 7.85 19.23
N LYS A 103 -6.87 8.58 19.62
CA LYS A 103 -8.26 8.11 19.53
C LYS A 103 -8.64 7.78 18.08
N LYS A 104 -8.26 8.64 17.13
CA LYS A 104 -8.46 8.41 15.70
C LYS A 104 -7.76 7.13 15.24
N SER A 105 -6.52 6.90 15.66
CA SER A 105 -5.75 5.70 15.31
C SER A 105 -6.41 4.42 15.83
N VAL A 106 -6.80 4.42 17.11
CA VAL A 106 -7.52 3.29 17.73
C VAL A 106 -8.84 3.02 17.02
N PHE A 107 -9.64 4.06 16.77
CA PHE A 107 -10.91 3.92 16.06
C PHE A 107 -10.72 3.41 14.64
N ASN A 108 -9.73 3.93 13.92
CA ASN A 108 -9.40 3.47 12.57
C ASN A 108 -8.99 1.99 12.56
N ALA A 109 -8.13 1.57 13.49
CA ALA A 109 -7.71 0.18 13.60
C ALA A 109 -8.90 -0.75 13.92
N ALA A 110 -9.77 -0.35 14.84
CA ALA A 110 -10.93 -1.13 15.26
C ALA A 110 -12.02 -1.26 14.18
N THR A 111 -12.14 -0.28 13.29
CA THR A 111 -13.18 -0.24 12.25
C THR A 111 -12.60 -0.61 10.89
N ALA A 112 -11.91 0.34 10.25
CA ALA A 112 -11.41 0.18 8.91
C ALA A 112 -10.26 -0.82 8.82
N GLY A 113 -9.46 -1.00 9.88
CA GLY A 113 -8.43 -2.04 9.92
C GLY A 113 -9.00 -3.46 9.86
N VAL A 114 -10.09 -3.72 10.59
CA VAL A 114 -10.80 -5.01 10.53
C VAL A 114 -11.42 -5.23 9.16
N LEU A 115 -12.12 -4.21 8.64
CA LEU A 115 -12.76 -4.29 7.33
C LEU A 115 -11.74 -4.43 6.19
N SER A 116 -10.61 -3.73 6.25
CA SER A 116 -9.54 -3.80 5.25
C SER A 116 -8.90 -5.18 5.22
N ASN A 117 -8.62 -5.75 6.40
CA ASN A 117 -8.03 -7.09 6.49
C ASN A 117 -9.01 -8.16 6.00
N ALA A 118 -10.28 -8.07 6.40
CA ALA A 118 -11.33 -8.97 5.92
C ALA A 118 -11.49 -8.88 4.39
N TRP A 119 -11.54 -7.67 3.84
CA TRP A 119 -11.61 -7.44 2.39
C TRP A 119 -10.39 -8.00 1.68
N MET A 120 -9.19 -7.78 2.21
CA MET A 120 -7.95 -8.23 1.61
C MET A 120 -7.85 -9.76 1.59
N ILE A 121 -8.25 -10.44 2.65
CA ILE A 121 -8.32 -11.92 2.68
C ILE A 121 -9.36 -12.43 1.68
N PHE A 122 -10.56 -11.86 1.69
CA PHE A 122 -11.63 -12.25 0.77
C PHE A 122 -11.24 -12.06 -0.70
N SER A 123 -10.76 -10.87 -1.04
CA SER A 123 -10.41 -10.50 -2.42
C SER A 123 -9.15 -11.22 -2.91
N SER A 124 -8.12 -11.39 -2.07
CA SER A 124 -6.93 -12.17 -2.45
C SER A 124 -7.28 -13.63 -2.70
N THR A 125 -8.16 -14.22 -1.89
CA THR A 125 -8.63 -15.60 -2.09
C THR A 125 -9.47 -15.72 -3.35
N PHE A 126 -10.42 -14.79 -3.58
CA PHE A 126 -11.26 -14.79 -4.78
C PHE A 126 -10.45 -14.59 -6.06
N ILE A 127 -9.51 -13.64 -6.07
CA ILE A 127 -8.63 -13.36 -7.21
C ILE A 127 -7.66 -14.52 -7.43
N ALA A 128 -7.09 -15.11 -6.38
CA ALA A 128 -6.22 -16.27 -6.49
C ALA A 128 -6.94 -17.46 -7.12
N VAL A 129 -8.16 -17.78 -6.65
CA VAL A 129 -8.99 -18.85 -7.24
C VAL A 129 -9.26 -18.58 -8.73
N ARG A 130 -9.64 -17.35 -9.09
CA ARG A 130 -9.87 -16.97 -10.50
C ARG A 130 -8.59 -17.08 -11.35
N LEU A 131 -7.44 -16.64 -10.84
CA LEU A 131 -6.15 -16.70 -11.54
C LEU A 131 -5.59 -18.14 -11.67
N ILE A 132 -6.07 -19.08 -10.86
CA ILE A 132 -5.75 -20.50 -10.99
C ILE A 132 -6.67 -21.16 -12.03
N THR A 133 -7.98 -20.87 -12.00
CA THR A 133 -8.96 -21.47 -12.93
C THR A 133 -8.80 -21.05 -14.39
N VAL A 134 -8.08 -19.96 -14.68
CA VAL A 134 -7.89 -19.42 -16.04
C VAL A 134 -6.62 -19.97 -16.72
N ASN A 135 -5.86 -20.87 -16.06
CA ASN A 135 -4.72 -21.54 -16.70
C ASN A 135 -4.99 -23.04 -16.94
N PRO A 136 -5.72 -23.41 -18.01
CA PRO A 136 -5.94 -24.82 -18.37
C PRO A 136 -4.69 -25.51 -18.97
N ASP A 137 -3.59 -24.80 -19.22
CA ASP A 137 -2.42 -25.35 -19.92
C ASP A 137 -1.36 -25.98 -19.00
N ASN A 138 -1.54 -25.91 -17.68
CA ASN A 138 -0.72 -26.66 -16.73
C ASN A 138 -1.54 -27.86 -16.27
N GLY A 139 -1.44 -28.97 -16.99
CA GLY A 139 -2.15 -30.23 -16.78
C GLY A 139 -1.92 -30.92 -15.43
N GLU A 140 -2.17 -30.22 -14.33
CA GLU A 140 -2.47 -30.80 -13.03
C GLU A 140 -3.94 -30.50 -12.73
N ALA A 141 -4.77 -31.43 -13.19
CA ALA A 141 -6.14 -31.55 -12.71
C ALA A 141 -6.13 -31.85 -11.19
N LEU A 142 -7.16 -31.35 -10.50
CA LEU A 142 -7.61 -31.91 -9.23
C LEU A 142 -7.94 -33.40 -9.37
#